data_AF-A0A0U5JDI8-F1
#
_entry.id   AF-A0A0U5JDI8-F1
#
_cell.length_a   1.000
_cell.length_b   1.000
_cell.length_c   1.000
_cell.angle_alpha   90.00
_cell.angle_beta   90.00
_cell.angle_gamma   90.00
#
_symmetry.space_group_name_H-M   'P 1'
#
loop_
_entity.id
_entity.type
_entity.pdbx_description
1 polymer ?
#
loop_
_entity_poly.entity_id
_entity_poly.type
_entity_poly.pdbx_seq_one_letter_code
_entity_poly.pdbx_strand_id
1 'polypeptide(L)'
;MPIYKPSELRLFLNELGIFPKKGLSQNFLIDGNIIRKIVKASAVQPDDLVLEIGPGPGSLTQAMLEAGAHIVAVEKDSTLAQALERLQTPSKQLEVFCEDIMLFPVQKELPLRLKEDQRAKVIANLPYHLTTPILSEMVVHRHLFASLTVMVQEEVARRMTAAPGTSDYSSFTIFLNFYSTPRYAFTVSRNCFYPAPKVDSAIVVLELKEPPPNVNTEEFFKITRTAFEHRRKMLRASLKSLFDPHQISEALEAIGQNPLARPEVLSLDDFLKLYHILRK
;
A
#
# COMPACT_ATOMS: atom_id res chain seq x y z
N MET A 1 12.30 -12.63 -22.64
CA MET A 1 11.19 -13.60 -22.59
C MET A 1 10.45 -13.39 -21.27
N PRO A 2 9.10 -13.30 -21.27
CA PRO A 2 8.34 -13.14 -20.03
C PRO A 2 8.56 -14.31 -19.09
N ILE A 3 8.70 -14.02 -17.80
CA ILE A 3 8.86 -15.02 -16.74
C ILE A 3 7.49 -15.20 -16.08
N TYR A 4 6.65 -16.02 -16.68
CA TYR A 4 5.26 -16.25 -16.23
C TYR A 4 5.01 -17.67 -15.75
N LYS A 5 6.02 -18.54 -15.78
CA LYS A 5 5.91 -19.93 -15.33
C LYS A 5 7.06 -20.30 -14.38
N PRO A 6 6.85 -21.28 -13.47
CA PRO A 6 7.89 -21.76 -12.57
C PRO A 6 9.18 -22.20 -13.27
N SER A 7 9.08 -22.85 -14.43
CA SER A 7 10.23 -23.35 -15.18
C SER A 7 11.13 -22.22 -15.69
N GLU A 8 10.51 -21.17 -16.25
CA GLU A 8 11.20 -19.97 -16.75
C GLU A 8 11.90 -19.24 -15.60
N LEU A 9 11.21 -19.10 -14.45
CA LEU A 9 11.79 -18.45 -13.28
C LEU A 9 12.99 -19.24 -12.74
N ARG A 10 12.88 -20.56 -12.64
CA ARG A 10 13.99 -21.40 -12.15
C ARG A 10 15.20 -21.32 -13.07
N LEU A 11 14.99 -21.37 -14.38
CA LEU A 11 16.07 -21.21 -15.36
C LEU A 11 16.75 -19.85 -15.20
N PHE A 12 15.97 -18.78 -15.13
CA PHE A 12 16.47 -17.41 -14.94
C PHE A 12 17.29 -17.26 -13.64
N LEU A 13 16.77 -17.74 -12.51
CA LEU A 13 17.48 -17.66 -11.23
C LEU A 13 18.78 -18.50 -11.25
N ASN A 14 18.77 -19.66 -11.91
CA ASN A 14 19.95 -20.50 -12.06
C ASN A 14 21.02 -19.84 -12.95
N GLU A 15 20.63 -19.20 -14.05
CA GLU A 15 21.54 -18.43 -14.93
C GLU A 15 22.21 -17.28 -14.17
N LEU A 16 21.48 -16.65 -13.25
CA LEU A 16 22.02 -15.62 -12.36
C LEU A 16 22.80 -16.19 -11.16
N GLY A 17 22.79 -17.50 -10.94
CA GLY A 17 23.45 -18.15 -9.81
C GLY A 17 22.87 -17.78 -8.44
N ILE A 18 21.60 -17.35 -8.38
CA ILE A 18 20.96 -16.89 -7.14
C ILE A 18 19.79 -17.77 -6.72
N PHE A 19 19.49 -17.72 -5.42
CA PHE A 19 18.30 -18.35 -4.83
C PHE A 19 17.46 -17.28 -4.12
N PRO A 20 16.12 -17.47 -4.03
CA PRO A 20 15.25 -16.56 -3.30
C PRO A 20 15.72 -16.36 -1.84
N LYS A 21 15.99 -15.11 -1.47
CA LYS A 21 16.52 -14.73 -0.16
C LYS A 21 15.38 -14.58 0.85
N LYS A 22 15.31 -15.50 1.82
CA LYS A 22 14.32 -15.43 2.93
C LYS A 22 14.40 -14.11 3.70
N GLY A 23 15.60 -13.58 3.91
CA GLY A 23 15.81 -12.30 4.61
C GLY A 23 15.18 -11.09 3.91
N LEU A 24 15.00 -11.16 2.58
CA LEU A 24 14.32 -10.13 1.78
C LEU A 24 12.84 -10.44 1.54
N SER A 25 12.31 -11.51 2.15
CA SER A 25 10.91 -11.96 1.95
C SER A 25 10.54 -12.19 0.48
N GLN A 26 11.50 -12.61 -0.36
CA GLN A 26 11.29 -12.82 -1.79
C GLN A 26 10.32 -13.98 -2.06
N ASN A 27 9.15 -13.66 -2.61
CA ASN A 27 8.20 -14.60 -3.19
C ASN A 27 7.82 -14.05 -4.57
N PHE A 28 8.28 -14.69 -5.64
CA PHE A 28 8.12 -14.18 -7.00
C PHE A 28 6.84 -14.68 -7.62
N LEU A 29 6.09 -13.79 -8.26
CA LEU A 29 4.85 -14.12 -8.95
C LEU A 29 5.16 -14.91 -10.23
N ILE A 30 4.53 -16.07 -10.39
CA ILE A 30 4.77 -17.04 -11.48
C ILE A 30 3.47 -17.38 -12.22
N ASP A 31 2.54 -16.43 -12.28
CA ASP A 31 1.26 -16.60 -12.96
C ASP A 31 0.93 -15.38 -13.82
N GLY A 32 1.03 -15.55 -15.15
CA GLY A 32 0.74 -14.51 -16.12
C GLY A 32 -0.71 -14.01 -16.10
N ASN A 33 -1.69 -14.82 -15.66
CA ASN A 33 -3.08 -14.36 -15.51
C ASN A 33 -3.19 -13.39 -14.34
N ILE A 34 -2.53 -13.69 -13.22
CA ILE A 34 -2.49 -12.79 -12.07
C ILE A 34 -1.79 -11.48 -12.43
N ILE A 35 -0.66 -11.54 -13.13
CA ILE A 35 0.06 -10.34 -13.61
C ILE A 35 -0.86 -9.45 -14.45
N ARG A 36 -1.56 -10.02 -15.44
CA ARG A 36 -2.53 -9.26 -16.25
C ARG A 36 -3.68 -8.66 -15.42
N LYS A 37 -4.18 -9.40 -14.42
CA LYS A 37 -5.21 -8.89 -13.50
C LYS A 37 -4.68 -7.73 -12.66
N ILE A 38 -3.42 -7.76 -12.22
CA ILE A 38 -2.78 -6.66 -11.48
C ILE A 38 -2.72 -5.43 -12.36
N VAL A 39 -2.11 -5.51 -13.56
CA VAL A 39 -1.99 -4.37 -14.48
C VAL A 39 -3.36 -3.75 -14.79
N LYS A 40 -4.38 -4.59 -15.02
CA LYS A 40 -5.76 -4.14 -15.21
C LYS A 40 -6.34 -3.46 -13.97
N ALA A 41 -6.15 -4.02 -12.77
CA ALA A 41 -6.66 -3.45 -11.53
C ALA A 41 -5.96 -2.11 -11.17
N SER A 42 -4.69 -1.98 -11.52
CA SER A 42 -3.91 -0.74 -11.41
C SER A 42 -4.30 0.32 -12.44
N ALA A 43 -5.15 -0.02 -13.40
CA ALA A 43 -5.58 0.84 -14.50
C ALA A 43 -4.41 1.53 -15.21
N VAL A 44 -3.27 0.83 -15.38
CA VAL A 44 -2.11 1.36 -16.11
C VAL A 44 -2.51 1.67 -17.56
N GLN A 45 -2.19 2.87 -18.00
CA GLN A 45 -2.39 3.37 -19.36
C GLN A 45 -1.03 3.64 -20.02
N PRO A 46 -0.99 3.71 -21.37
CA PRO A 46 0.18 4.23 -22.07
C PRO A 46 0.59 5.61 -21.52
N ASP A 47 1.89 5.87 -21.47
CA ASP A 47 2.51 7.11 -20.97
C ASP A 47 2.34 7.40 -19.46
N ASP A 48 1.70 6.52 -18.69
CA ASP A 48 1.72 6.61 -17.24
C ASP A 48 3.15 6.48 -16.70
N LEU A 49 3.49 7.26 -15.68
CA LEU A 49 4.68 7.02 -14.87
C LEU A 49 4.33 6.08 -13.71
N VAL A 50 5.04 4.96 -13.60
CA VAL A 50 4.85 3.94 -12.56
C VAL A 50 6.11 3.82 -11.71
N LEU A 51 5.97 3.98 -10.40
CA LEU A 51 6.96 3.55 -9.42
C LEU A 51 6.70 2.07 -9.09
N GLU A 52 7.58 1.18 -9.52
CA GLU A 52 7.53 -0.23 -9.13
C GLU A 52 8.46 -0.50 -7.95
N ILE A 53 7.91 -1.03 -6.86
CA ILE A 53 8.67 -1.35 -5.65
C ILE A 53 8.89 -2.87 -5.59
N GLY A 54 10.15 -3.29 -5.58
CA GLY A 54 10.53 -4.71 -5.52
C GLY A 54 10.10 -5.51 -6.77
N PRO A 55 10.52 -5.10 -7.97
CA PRO A 55 10.20 -5.78 -9.24
C PRO A 55 10.68 -7.24 -9.31
N GLY A 56 11.75 -7.58 -8.56
CA GLY A 56 12.36 -8.90 -8.57
C GLY A 56 12.77 -9.33 -9.99
N PRO A 57 12.32 -10.50 -10.49
CA PRO A 57 12.58 -10.94 -11.86
C PRO A 57 11.98 -10.03 -12.94
N GLY A 58 11.10 -9.08 -12.59
CA GLY A 58 10.56 -8.10 -13.54
C GLY A 58 9.39 -8.58 -14.38
N SER A 59 8.66 -9.61 -13.94
CA SER A 59 7.48 -10.11 -14.67
C SER A 59 6.35 -9.06 -14.73
N LEU A 60 6.18 -8.28 -13.67
CA LEU A 60 5.20 -7.19 -13.62
C LEU A 60 5.74 -5.95 -14.35
N THR A 61 7.02 -5.62 -14.17
CA THR A 61 7.76 -4.62 -14.96
C THR A 61 7.51 -4.80 -16.45
N GLN A 62 7.78 -6.00 -16.97
CA GLN A 62 7.59 -6.29 -18.40
C GLN A 62 6.14 -6.08 -18.85
N ALA A 63 5.16 -6.54 -18.08
CA ALA A 63 3.75 -6.38 -18.44
C ALA A 63 3.31 -4.91 -18.45
N MET A 64 3.89 -4.07 -17.59
CA MET A 64 3.62 -2.62 -17.56
C MET A 64 4.32 -1.88 -18.71
N LEU A 65 5.54 -2.30 -19.09
CA LEU A 65 6.22 -1.79 -20.29
C LEU A 65 5.45 -2.14 -21.57
N GLU A 66 4.93 -3.37 -21.66
CA GLU A 66 4.07 -3.81 -22.77
C GLU A 66 2.75 -3.02 -22.83
N ALA A 67 2.27 -2.49 -21.70
CA ALA A 67 1.13 -1.57 -21.63
C ALA A 67 1.48 -0.12 -22.00
N GLY A 68 2.75 0.17 -22.30
CA GLY A 68 3.23 1.49 -22.72
C GLY A 68 3.59 2.44 -21.58
N ALA A 69 3.70 1.97 -20.34
CA ALA A 69 4.07 2.79 -19.20
C ALA A 69 5.58 3.09 -19.15
N HIS A 70 5.93 4.21 -18.53
CA HIS A 70 7.28 4.51 -18.06
C HIS A 70 7.44 3.99 -16.63
N ILE A 71 8.52 3.29 -16.33
CA ILE A 71 8.73 2.63 -15.06
C ILE A 71 10.01 3.13 -14.39
N VAL A 72 9.86 3.57 -13.15
CA VAL A 72 10.94 3.72 -12.18
C VAL A 72 10.89 2.51 -11.27
N ALA A 73 11.82 1.58 -11.44
CA ALA A 73 11.91 0.34 -10.67
C ALA A 73 12.93 0.50 -9.54
N VAL A 74 12.51 0.29 -8.28
CA VAL A 74 13.39 0.32 -7.11
C VAL A 74 13.51 -1.10 -6.56
N GLU A 75 14.70 -1.70 -6.72
CA GLU A 75 15.00 -3.07 -6.32
C GLU A 75 16.19 -3.09 -5.36
N LYS A 76 16.00 -3.73 -4.20
CA LYS A 76 17.04 -3.80 -3.16
C LYS A 76 18.10 -4.87 -3.46
N ASP A 77 17.72 -5.92 -4.20
CA ASP A 77 18.64 -6.98 -4.59
C ASP A 77 19.42 -6.59 -5.84
N SER A 78 20.71 -6.26 -5.67
CA SER A 78 21.56 -5.77 -6.76
C SER A 78 21.65 -6.70 -7.97
N THR A 79 21.60 -8.02 -7.76
CA THR A 79 21.62 -8.99 -8.87
C THR A 79 20.34 -8.92 -9.68
N LEU A 80 19.18 -8.78 -9.01
CA LEU A 80 17.89 -8.65 -9.69
C LEU A 80 17.76 -7.27 -10.34
N ALA A 81 18.20 -6.21 -9.68
CA ALA A 81 18.24 -4.86 -10.23
C ALA A 81 19.03 -4.84 -11.56
N GLN A 82 20.25 -5.38 -11.57
CA GLN A 82 21.05 -5.48 -12.79
C GLN A 82 20.34 -6.31 -13.88
N ALA A 83 19.67 -7.39 -13.49
CA ALA A 83 18.98 -8.25 -14.44
C ALA A 83 17.73 -7.59 -15.07
N LEU A 84 17.17 -6.52 -14.50
CA LEU A 84 16.04 -5.78 -15.08
C LEU A 84 16.43 -5.02 -16.35
N GLU A 85 17.71 -4.66 -16.52
CA GLU A 85 18.19 -3.97 -17.73
C GLU A 85 17.89 -4.73 -19.03
N ARG A 86 17.75 -6.07 -18.95
CA ARG A 86 17.33 -6.90 -20.09
C ARG A 86 15.92 -6.55 -20.62
N LEU A 87 15.11 -5.86 -19.82
CA LEU A 87 13.74 -5.44 -20.15
C LEU A 87 13.70 -4.03 -20.74
N GLN A 88 14.85 -3.36 -20.85
CA GLN A 88 14.90 -2.00 -21.38
C GLN A 88 14.29 -1.93 -22.79
N THR A 89 13.46 -0.92 -23.02
CA THR A 89 12.83 -0.70 -24.33
C THR A 89 13.68 0.24 -25.19
N PRO A 90 13.55 0.21 -26.53
CA PRO A 90 14.24 1.18 -27.39
C PRO A 90 13.95 2.64 -27.02
N SER A 91 12.74 2.90 -26.51
CA SER A 91 12.29 4.22 -26.03
C SER A 91 12.76 4.56 -24.61
N LYS A 92 13.61 3.73 -23.99
CA LYS A 92 14.14 3.90 -22.63
C LYS A 92 13.06 4.13 -21.56
N GLN A 93 12.01 3.32 -21.62
CA GLN A 93 10.88 3.44 -20.68
C GLN A 93 11.16 2.83 -19.30
N LEU A 94 12.31 2.19 -19.08
CA LEU A 94 12.68 1.61 -17.80
C LEU A 94 13.88 2.33 -17.20
N GLU A 95 13.77 2.77 -15.95
CA GLU A 95 14.87 3.24 -15.13
C GLU A 95 14.95 2.39 -13.86
N VAL A 96 16.13 1.85 -13.55
CA VAL A 96 16.32 0.91 -12.44
C VAL A 96 17.23 1.53 -11.38
N PHE A 97 16.77 1.51 -10.14
CA PHE A 97 17.51 1.94 -8.96
C PHE A 97 17.76 0.75 -8.04
N CYS A 98 19.04 0.47 -7.77
CA CYS A 98 19.45 -0.54 -6.80
C CYS A 98 19.50 0.07 -5.39
N GLU A 99 18.35 0.16 -4.70
CA GLU A 99 18.23 0.81 -3.39
C GLU A 99 17.08 0.21 -2.57
N ASP A 100 17.12 0.39 -1.25
CA ASP A 100 15.96 0.18 -0.39
C ASP A 100 14.93 1.29 -0.64
N ILE A 101 13.68 0.92 -0.93
CA ILE A 101 12.61 1.90 -1.14
C ILE A 101 12.41 2.87 0.03
N MET A 102 12.73 2.47 1.26
CA MET A 102 12.66 3.34 2.44
C MET A 102 13.79 4.38 2.48
N LEU A 103 14.85 4.21 1.69
CA LEU A 103 15.97 5.13 1.56
C LEU A 103 15.93 5.91 0.23
N PHE A 104 15.24 5.37 -0.77
CA PHE A 104 15.10 6.00 -2.08
C PHE A 104 14.38 7.37 -1.96
N PRO A 105 14.96 8.47 -2.46
CA PRO A 105 14.42 9.81 -2.27
C PRO A 105 13.28 10.12 -3.25
N VAL A 106 12.14 9.45 -3.06
CA VAL A 106 10.95 9.53 -3.93
C VAL A 106 10.55 10.97 -4.25
N GLN A 107 10.53 11.86 -3.26
CA GLN A 107 10.13 13.25 -3.41
C GLN A 107 11.07 14.08 -4.29
N LYS A 108 12.31 13.62 -4.50
CA LYS A 108 13.28 14.29 -5.36
C LYS A 108 13.32 13.64 -6.74
N GLU A 109 13.26 12.32 -6.80
CA GLU A 109 13.44 11.57 -8.05
C GLU A 109 12.19 11.56 -8.94
N LEU A 110 11.01 11.36 -8.36
CA LEU A 110 9.79 11.22 -9.16
C LEU A 110 9.40 12.52 -9.89
N PRO A 111 9.44 13.71 -9.27
CA PRO A 111 9.11 14.96 -9.96
C PRO A 111 9.93 15.24 -11.22
N LEU A 112 11.17 14.75 -11.30
CA LEU A 112 12.03 14.94 -12.47
C LEU A 112 11.52 14.21 -13.72
N ARG A 113 10.58 13.26 -13.53
CA ARG A 113 10.06 12.36 -14.57
C ARG A 113 8.56 12.57 -14.82
N LEU A 114 7.91 13.37 -13.97
CA LEU A 114 6.49 13.70 -14.13
C LEU A 114 6.33 14.79 -15.19
N LYS A 115 5.33 14.60 -16.05
CA LYS A 115 4.80 15.68 -16.90
C LYS A 115 4.00 16.66 -16.03
N GLU A 116 3.74 17.86 -16.55
CA GLU A 116 2.89 18.85 -15.88
C GLU A 116 1.51 18.23 -15.54
N ASP A 117 1.02 18.49 -14.33
CA ASP A 117 -0.21 17.92 -13.75
C ASP A 117 -0.31 16.38 -13.71
N GLN A 118 0.79 15.67 -14.00
CA GLN A 118 0.82 14.22 -13.89
C GLN A 118 1.10 13.79 -12.45
N ARG A 119 0.43 12.72 -12.02
CA ARG A 119 0.76 11.97 -10.80
C ARG A 119 1.14 10.54 -11.18
N ALA A 120 2.18 10.01 -10.57
CA ALA A 120 2.63 8.65 -10.79
C ALA A 120 1.66 7.63 -10.17
N LYS A 121 1.77 6.37 -10.59
CA LYS A 121 1.13 5.23 -9.91
C LYS A 121 2.19 4.43 -9.17
N VAL A 122 1.86 3.88 -8.01
CA VAL A 122 2.74 2.94 -7.31
C VAL A 122 2.20 1.53 -7.52
N ILE A 123 3.05 0.60 -7.94
CA ILE A 123 2.67 -0.80 -8.09
C ILE A 123 3.73 -1.65 -7.38
N ALA A 124 3.30 -2.49 -6.45
CA ALA A 124 4.24 -3.17 -5.57
C ALA A 124 3.79 -4.56 -5.13
N ASN A 125 4.74 -5.50 -5.09
CA ASN A 125 4.60 -6.73 -4.33
C ASN A 125 5.31 -6.55 -2.98
N LEU A 126 4.58 -6.02 -1.98
CA LEU A 126 5.20 -5.55 -0.76
C LEU A 126 5.66 -6.71 0.13
N PRO A 127 6.90 -6.67 0.66
CA PRO A 127 7.30 -7.59 1.71
C PRO A 127 6.46 -7.32 2.98
N TYR A 128 6.02 -8.39 3.63
CA TYR A 128 4.93 -8.30 4.62
C TYR A 128 5.28 -7.42 5.83
N HIS A 129 6.54 -7.44 6.27
CA HIS A 129 6.99 -6.66 7.41
C HIS A 129 7.20 -5.16 7.10
N LEU A 130 7.32 -4.79 5.82
CA LEU A 130 7.46 -3.38 5.39
C LEU A 130 6.17 -2.79 4.79
N THR A 131 5.08 -3.56 4.74
CA THR A 131 3.83 -3.11 4.13
C THR A 131 3.33 -1.81 4.78
N THR A 132 3.20 -1.78 6.11
CA THR A 132 2.75 -0.59 6.85
C THR A 132 3.68 0.62 6.66
N PRO A 133 5.00 0.55 6.91
CA PRO A 133 5.87 1.73 6.73
C PRO A 133 5.91 2.24 5.29
N ILE A 134 5.94 1.36 4.28
CA ILE A 134 5.92 1.77 2.88
C ILE A 134 4.62 2.49 2.54
N LEU A 135 3.46 1.92 2.91
CA LEU A 135 2.18 2.57 2.66
C LEU A 135 2.07 3.92 3.38
N SER A 136 2.50 3.99 4.64
CA SER A 136 2.48 5.23 5.41
C SER A 136 3.33 6.34 4.78
N GLU A 137 4.48 6.00 4.22
CA GLU A 137 5.33 6.95 3.49
C GLU A 137 4.67 7.39 2.18
N MET A 138 4.20 6.44 1.37
CA MET A 138 3.68 6.74 0.03
C MET A 138 2.37 7.56 0.06
N VAL A 139 1.43 7.24 0.96
CA VAL A 139 0.11 7.93 0.98
C VAL A 139 0.21 9.39 1.42
N VAL A 140 1.21 9.74 2.24
CA VAL A 140 1.46 11.13 2.64
C VAL A 140 1.95 11.97 1.45
N HIS A 141 2.63 11.35 0.48
CA HIS A 141 3.05 11.97 -0.78
C HIS A 141 1.99 11.90 -1.87
N ARG A 142 0.70 11.91 -1.51
CA ARG A 142 -0.43 11.93 -2.44
C ARG A 142 -0.34 12.94 -3.58
N HIS A 143 0.34 14.08 -3.39
CA HIS A 143 0.57 15.05 -4.45
C HIS A 143 1.43 14.50 -5.60
N LEU A 144 2.25 13.48 -5.37
CA LEU A 144 3.04 12.78 -6.38
C LEU A 144 2.32 11.57 -6.99
N PHE A 145 1.38 10.97 -6.27
CA PHE A 145 0.82 9.67 -6.62
C PHE A 145 -0.68 9.68 -6.80
N ALA A 146 -1.20 9.21 -7.92
CA ALA A 146 -2.63 9.08 -8.17
C ALA A 146 -3.23 7.88 -7.42
N SER A 147 -2.52 6.76 -7.42
CA SER A 147 -2.99 5.51 -6.82
C SER A 147 -1.84 4.59 -6.45
N LEU A 148 -2.07 3.74 -5.45
CA LEU A 148 -1.20 2.62 -5.08
C LEU A 148 -1.94 1.31 -5.35
N THR A 149 -1.35 0.40 -6.12
CA THR A 149 -1.85 -0.98 -6.26
C THR A 149 -0.83 -1.93 -5.66
N VAL A 150 -1.18 -2.51 -4.52
CA VAL A 150 -0.24 -3.29 -3.73
C VAL A 150 -0.74 -4.71 -3.52
N MET A 151 0.20 -5.64 -3.60
CA MET A 151 -0.01 -7.01 -3.15
C MET A 151 0.49 -7.16 -1.72
N VAL A 152 -0.40 -7.66 -0.86
CA VAL A 152 -0.15 -7.87 0.58
C VAL A 152 -0.76 -9.20 1.01
N GLN A 153 -0.49 -9.66 2.24
CA GLN A 153 -1.19 -10.82 2.79
C GLN A 153 -2.71 -10.56 2.86
N GLU A 154 -3.51 -11.59 2.65
CA GLU A 154 -4.97 -11.46 2.64
C GLU A 154 -5.54 -10.82 3.92
N GLU A 155 -5.03 -11.20 5.09
CA GLU A 155 -5.45 -10.61 6.38
C GLU A 155 -5.14 -9.11 6.44
N VAL A 156 -3.99 -8.69 5.92
CA VAL A 156 -3.60 -7.28 5.86
C VAL A 156 -4.53 -6.53 4.90
N ALA A 157 -4.82 -7.09 3.73
CA ALA A 157 -5.78 -6.51 2.80
C ALA A 157 -7.16 -6.33 3.43
N ARG A 158 -7.66 -7.33 4.17
CA ARG A 158 -8.94 -7.24 4.89
C ARG A 158 -8.95 -6.09 5.90
N ARG A 159 -7.86 -5.92 6.67
CA ARG A 159 -7.70 -4.78 7.58
C ARG A 159 -7.65 -3.44 6.86
N MET A 160 -6.97 -3.35 5.72
CA MET A 160 -6.87 -2.12 4.93
C MET A 160 -8.23 -1.67 4.38
N THR A 161 -9.11 -2.62 4.07
CA THR A 161 -10.41 -2.37 3.44
C THR A 161 -11.59 -2.66 4.37
N ALA A 162 -11.34 -2.76 5.68
CA ALA A 162 -12.36 -3.11 6.65
C ALA A 162 -13.42 -2.00 6.75
N ALA A 163 -14.68 -2.41 6.90
CA ALA A 163 -15.77 -1.48 7.22
C ALA A 163 -15.86 -1.25 8.75
N PRO A 164 -16.37 -0.10 9.21
CA PRO A 164 -16.69 0.10 10.62
C PRO A 164 -17.61 -1.01 11.16
N GLY A 165 -17.43 -1.35 12.42
CA GLY A 165 -18.14 -2.42 13.14
C GLY A 165 -17.57 -3.83 12.91
N THR A 166 -16.52 -3.98 12.09
CA THR A 166 -15.90 -5.30 11.84
C THR A 166 -14.67 -5.56 12.71
N SER A 167 -14.32 -6.84 12.91
CA SER A 167 -13.15 -7.25 13.69
C SER A 167 -11.81 -6.86 13.08
N ASP A 168 -11.78 -6.54 11.79
CA ASP A 168 -10.56 -6.13 11.07
C ASP A 168 -10.38 -4.60 11.08
N TYR A 169 -11.41 -3.83 11.45
CA TYR A 169 -11.36 -2.37 11.47
C TYR A 169 -10.42 -1.85 12.56
N SER A 170 -9.50 -0.96 12.18
CA SER A 170 -8.38 -0.53 13.02
C SER A 170 -7.99 0.93 12.78
N SER A 171 -7.09 1.45 13.62
CA SER A 171 -6.47 2.75 13.39
C SER A 171 -5.74 2.85 12.05
N PHE A 172 -5.19 1.74 11.54
CA PHE A 172 -4.55 1.70 10.23
C PHE A 172 -5.58 1.84 9.09
N THR A 173 -6.76 1.25 9.26
CA THR A 173 -7.89 1.41 8.31
C THR A 173 -8.31 2.88 8.22
N ILE A 174 -8.41 3.57 9.37
CA ILE A 174 -8.72 5.00 9.41
C ILE A 174 -7.62 5.83 8.75
N PHE A 175 -6.35 5.50 9.04
CA PHE A 175 -5.21 6.17 8.44
C PHE A 175 -5.22 6.08 6.91
N LEU A 176 -5.46 4.89 6.35
CA LEU A 176 -5.55 4.74 4.89
C LEU A 176 -6.77 5.45 4.32
N ASN A 177 -7.93 5.35 4.96
CA ASN A 177 -9.14 6.06 4.52
C ASN A 177 -9.02 7.59 4.59
N PHE A 178 -8.13 8.11 5.44
CA PHE A 178 -7.86 9.55 5.53
C PHE A 178 -7.19 10.07 4.24
N TYR A 179 -6.25 9.31 3.68
CA TYR A 179 -5.48 9.69 2.48
C TYR A 179 -5.99 9.05 1.18
N SER A 180 -6.90 8.08 1.25
CA SER A 180 -7.29 7.29 0.08
C SER A 180 -8.68 6.67 0.18
N THR A 181 -9.08 5.98 -0.88
CA THR A 181 -10.24 5.08 -0.91
C THR A 181 -9.74 3.66 -1.20
N PRO A 182 -9.45 2.85 -0.16
CA PRO A 182 -8.97 1.47 -0.34
C PRO A 182 -10.06 0.55 -0.88
N ARG A 183 -9.72 -0.27 -1.88
CA ARG A 183 -10.60 -1.29 -2.48
C ARG A 183 -9.89 -2.63 -2.56
N TYR A 184 -10.54 -3.66 -2.02
CA TYR A 184 -10.09 -5.05 -2.18
C TYR A 184 -10.37 -5.49 -3.61
N ALA A 185 -9.35 -5.69 -4.43
CA ALA A 185 -9.53 -6.00 -5.84
C ALA A 185 -9.79 -7.50 -6.07
N PHE A 186 -8.88 -8.36 -5.62
CA PHE A 186 -9.02 -9.82 -5.70
C PHE A 186 -7.96 -10.54 -4.85
N THR A 187 -8.26 -11.78 -4.48
CA THR A 187 -7.34 -12.69 -3.78
C THR A 187 -6.40 -13.39 -4.77
N VAL A 188 -5.17 -13.64 -4.35
CA VAL A 188 -4.13 -14.36 -5.09
C VAL A 188 -3.69 -15.57 -4.27
N SER A 189 -3.87 -16.76 -4.83
CA SER A 189 -3.44 -17.99 -4.17
C SER A 189 -1.92 -18.00 -3.98
N ARG A 190 -1.44 -18.50 -2.84
CA ARG A 190 -0.03 -18.77 -2.56
C ARG A 190 0.66 -19.65 -3.61
N ASN A 191 -0.11 -20.43 -4.36
CA ASN A 191 0.40 -21.32 -5.41
C ASN A 191 0.82 -20.55 -6.68
N CYS A 192 0.46 -19.27 -6.79
CA CYS A 192 0.92 -18.39 -7.85
C CYS A 192 2.33 -17.82 -7.59
N PHE A 193 3.04 -18.30 -6.55
CA PHE A 193 4.34 -17.77 -6.15
C PHE A 193 5.44 -18.84 -6.07
N TYR A 194 6.68 -18.40 -6.25
CA TYR A 194 7.87 -19.20 -5.99
C TYR A 194 8.94 -18.40 -5.22
N PRO A 195 9.39 -18.88 -4.05
CA PRO A 195 8.77 -19.94 -3.26
C PRO A 195 7.33 -19.55 -2.85
N ALA A 196 6.50 -20.55 -2.55
CA ALA A 196 5.14 -20.30 -2.10
C ALA A 196 5.15 -19.71 -0.68
N PRO A 197 4.42 -18.60 -0.41
CA PRO A 197 4.25 -18.08 0.93
C PRO A 197 3.35 -19.00 1.79
N LYS A 198 3.33 -18.74 3.10
CA LYS A 198 2.54 -19.55 4.07
C LYS A 198 1.04 -19.27 4.03
N VAL A 199 0.63 -18.13 3.48
CA VAL A 199 -0.75 -17.66 3.44
C VAL A 199 -1.02 -17.08 2.06
N ASP A 200 -2.29 -16.95 1.71
CA ASP A 200 -2.70 -16.31 0.47
C ASP A 200 -2.52 -14.79 0.54
N SER A 201 -2.40 -14.18 -0.63
CA SER A 201 -2.20 -12.74 -0.81
C SER A 201 -3.45 -12.12 -1.40
N ALA A 202 -3.49 -10.79 -1.45
CA ALA A 202 -4.55 -10.05 -2.10
C ALA A 202 -4.02 -8.75 -2.70
N ILE A 203 -4.68 -8.30 -3.77
CA ILE A 203 -4.44 -7.00 -4.39
C ILE A 203 -5.40 -5.99 -3.77
N VAL A 204 -4.83 -4.88 -3.27
CA VAL A 204 -5.58 -3.72 -2.81
C VAL A 204 -5.20 -2.52 -3.67
N VAL A 205 -6.21 -1.79 -4.13
CA VAL A 205 -6.03 -0.52 -4.84
C VAL A 205 -6.41 0.61 -3.90
N LEU A 206 -5.54 1.58 -3.72
CA LEU A 206 -5.77 2.79 -2.94
C LEU A 206 -5.76 3.97 -3.90
N GLU A 207 -6.94 4.50 -4.19
CA GLU A 207 -7.08 5.75 -4.95
C GLU A 207 -6.79 6.92 -3.99
N LEU A 208 -5.74 7.70 -4.25
CA LEU A 208 -5.31 8.75 -3.33
C LEU A 208 -6.12 10.02 -3.51
N LYS A 209 -6.60 10.57 -2.40
CA LYS A 209 -7.44 11.77 -2.34
C LYS A 209 -6.81 12.84 -1.47
N GLU A 210 -7.33 14.06 -1.59
CA GLU A 210 -6.95 15.11 -0.64
C GLU A 210 -7.50 14.78 0.76
N PRO A 211 -6.68 14.96 1.81
CA PRO A 211 -7.13 14.71 3.17
C PRO A 211 -8.20 15.72 3.60
N PRO A 212 -9.06 15.36 4.58
CA PRO A 212 -10.01 16.29 5.18
C PRO A 212 -9.32 17.59 5.62
N PRO A 213 -9.85 18.77 5.25
CA PRO A 213 -9.26 20.05 5.62
C PRO A 213 -9.39 20.33 7.11
N ASN A 214 -8.59 21.28 7.63
CA ASN A 214 -8.68 21.77 9.02
C ASN A 214 -8.43 20.70 10.10
N VAL A 215 -7.64 19.67 9.79
CA VAL A 215 -7.26 18.62 10.74
C VAL A 215 -5.76 18.68 11.00
N ASN A 216 -5.35 18.81 12.27
CA ASN A 216 -3.97 18.53 12.65
C ASN A 216 -3.77 17.00 12.62
N THR A 217 -3.02 16.51 11.63
CA THR A 217 -2.85 15.08 11.39
C THR A 217 -2.14 14.35 12.53
N GLU A 218 -1.17 14.99 13.18
CA GLU A 218 -0.46 14.40 14.32
C GLU A 218 -1.40 14.16 15.50
N GLU A 219 -2.20 15.16 15.86
CA GLU A 219 -3.20 15.06 16.92
C GLU A 219 -4.30 14.05 16.56
N PHE A 220 -4.84 14.14 15.35
CA PHE A 220 -5.90 13.25 14.89
C PHE A 220 -5.46 11.78 14.94
N PHE A 221 -4.28 11.45 14.40
CA PHE A 221 -3.76 10.09 14.44
C PHE A 221 -3.27 9.67 15.83
N LYS A 222 -2.96 10.61 16.74
CA LYS A 222 -2.77 10.29 18.16
C LYS A 222 -4.08 9.78 18.76
N ILE A 223 -5.19 10.49 18.53
CA ILE A 223 -6.52 10.10 19.04
C ILE A 223 -6.93 8.74 18.48
N THR A 224 -6.84 8.54 17.15
CA THR A 224 -7.25 7.25 16.56
C THR A 224 -6.36 6.11 17.04
N ARG A 225 -5.04 6.31 17.19
CA ARG A 225 -4.16 5.27 17.76
C ARG A 225 -4.52 4.93 19.19
N THR A 226 -4.65 5.93 20.06
CA THR A 226 -5.00 5.74 21.48
C THR A 226 -6.37 5.08 21.64
N ALA A 227 -7.35 5.41 20.79
CA ALA A 227 -8.65 4.74 20.78
C ALA A 227 -8.50 3.21 20.59
N PHE A 228 -7.66 2.79 19.64
CA PHE A 228 -7.50 1.37 19.25
C PHE A 228 -6.47 0.58 20.08
N GLU A 229 -5.71 1.21 20.99
CA GLU A 229 -4.81 0.49 21.94
C GLU A 229 -5.55 -0.54 22.79
N HIS A 230 -6.82 -0.28 23.08
CA HIS A 230 -7.67 -1.15 23.89
C HIS A 230 -9.00 -1.44 23.18
N ARG A 231 -8.96 -2.17 22.07
CA ARG A 231 -10.11 -2.48 21.19
C ARG A 231 -11.38 -2.98 21.91
N ARG A 232 -11.26 -3.61 23.09
CA ARG A 232 -12.42 -4.12 23.86
C ARG A 232 -13.05 -3.09 24.80
N LYS A 233 -12.40 -1.94 25.03
CA LYS A 233 -12.86 -0.87 25.91
C LYS A 233 -13.71 0.14 25.13
N MET A 234 -14.62 0.79 25.85
CA MET A 234 -15.39 1.93 25.34
C MET A 234 -14.45 3.12 25.05
N LEU A 235 -14.81 3.97 24.09
CA LEU A 235 -14.00 5.14 23.69
C LEU A 235 -13.65 6.05 24.85
N ARG A 236 -14.62 6.36 25.73
CA ARG A 236 -14.40 7.14 26.97
C ARG A 236 -13.31 6.56 27.89
N ALA A 237 -13.15 5.24 27.89
CA ALA A 237 -12.15 4.56 28.70
C ALA A 237 -10.80 4.42 27.96
N SER A 238 -10.80 4.34 26.64
CA SER A 238 -9.58 4.31 25.82
C SER A 238 -8.92 5.69 25.73
N LEU A 239 -9.71 6.77 25.60
CA LEU A 239 -9.23 8.13 25.39
C LEU A 239 -9.02 8.94 26.69
N LYS A 240 -9.23 8.33 27.86
CA LYS A 240 -9.13 9.00 29.17
C LYS A 240 -7.76 9.62 29.49
N SER A 241 -6.71 9.21 28.78
CA SER A 241 -5.37 9.79 28.90
C SER A 241 -5.20 11.09 28.13
N LEU A 242 -6.13 11.41 27.23
CA LEU A 242 -6.10 12.60 26.38
C LEU A 242 -7.19 13.62 26.75
N PHE A 243 -8.36 13.15 27.18
CA PHE A 243 -9.52 13.99 27.48
C PHE A 243 -10.31 13.47 28.68
N ASP A 244 -11.16 14.34 29.25
CA ASP A 244 -12.08 13.94 30.31
C ASP A 244 -13.14 12.94 29.80
N PRO A 245 -13.42 11.83 30.51
CA PRO A 245 -14.40 10.82 30.08
C PRO A 245 -15.83 11.35 29.90
N HIS A 246 -16.25 12.38 30.63
CA HIS A 246 -17.56 13.01 30.46
C HIS A 246 -17.58 13.79 29.14
N GLN A 247 -16.55 14.60 28.88
CA GLN A 247 -16.40 15.34 27.62
C GLN A 247 -16.43 14.39 26.40
N ILE A 248 -15.78 13.23 26.47
CA ILE A 248 -15.82 12.23 25.40
C ILE A 248 -17.23 11.67 25.20
N SER A 249 -17.96 11.43 26.29
CA SER A 249 -19.32 10.88 26.24
C SER A 249 -20.29 11.89 25.61
N GLU A 250 -20.24 13.16 26.03
CA GLU A 250 -21.03 14.26 25.45
C GLU A 250 -20.70 14.48 23.97
N ALA A 251 -19.41 14.41 23.60
CA ALA A 251 -18.99 14.56 22.22
C ALA A 251 -19.50 13.41 21.33
N LEU A 252 -19.59 12.19 21.84
CA LEU A 252 -20.19 11.06 21.13
C LEU A 252 -21.69 11.27 20.92
N GLU A 253 -22.43 11.71 21.94
CA GLU A 253 -23.86 12.02 21.81
C GLU A 253 -24.11 13.14 20.79
N ALA A 254 -23.28 14.18 20.81
CA ALA A 254 -23.39 15.32 19.90
C ALA A 254 -23.20 14.93 18.42
N ILE A 255 -22.49 13.83 18.12
CA ILE A 255 -22.33 13.29 16.76
C ILE A 255 -23.32 12.15 16.45
N GLY A 256 -24.28 11.90 17.36
CA GLY A 256 -25.30 10.85 17.19
C GLY A 256 -24.82 9.42 17.49
N GLN A 257 -23.69 9.28 18.19
CA GLN A 257 -23.10 7.98 18.55
C GLN A 257 -23.44 7.60 20.00
N ASN A 258 -23.38 6.30 20.30
CA ASN A 258 -23.60 5.80 21.66
C ASN A 258 -22.45 6.23 22.61
N PRO A 259 -22.71 6.78 23.81
CA PRO A 259 -21.67 7.10 24.80
C PRO A 259 -20.76 5.92 25.20
N LEU A 260 -21.29 4.72 25.05
CA LEU A 260 -20.63 3.44 25.32
C LEU A 260 -20.01 2.83 24.06
N ALA A 261 -19.97 3.57 22.94
CA ALA A 261 -19.39 3.13 21.69
C ALA A 261 -17.93 2.69 21.88
N ARG A 262 -17.56 1.67 21.11
CA ARG A 262 -16.18 1.20 21.01
C ARG A 262 -15.54 1.78 19.74
N PRO A 263 -14.19 1.88 19.70
CA PRO A 263 -13.46 2.47 18.59
C PRO A 263 -13.84 1.88 17.23
N GLU A 264 -14.07 0.56 17.16
CA GLU A 264 -14.36 -0.12 15.91
C GLU A 264 -15.67 0.31 15.25
N VAL A 265 -16.61 0.87 16.01
CA VAL A 265 -17.93 1.28 15.50
C VAL A 265 -17.86 2.60 14.74
N LEU A 266 -16.90 3.47 15.06
CA LEU A 266 -16.81 4.80 14.47
C LEU A 266 -16.18 4.75 13.07
N SER A 267 -16.86 5.36 12.11
CA SER A 267 -16.29 5.63 10.78
C SER A 267 -15.23 6.73 10.84
N LEU A 268 -14.48 6.91 9.75
CA LEU A 268 -13.56 8.05 9.62
C LEU A 268 -14.27 9.40 9.86
N ASP A 269 -15.48 9.55 9.31
CA ASP A 269 -16.28 10.77 9.46
C ASP A 269 -16.70 11.00 10.92
N ASP A 270 -17.08 9.94 11.63
CA ASP A 270 -17.36 10.02 13.08
C ASP A 270 -16.12 10.45 13.88
N PHE A 271 -14.95 9.89 13.56
CA PHE A 271 -13.70 10.29 14.20
C PHE A 271 -13.33 11.75 13.91
N LEU A 272 -13.57 12.25 12.69
CA LEU A 272 -13.33 13.65 12.33
C LEU A 272 -14.26 14.59 13.11
N LYS A 273 -15.55 14.26 13.18
CA LYS A 273 -16.53 15.03 13.97
C LYS A 273 -16.15 15.03 15.45
N LEU A 274 -15.81 13.86 16.00
CA LEU A 274 -15.33 13.73 17.39
C LEU A 274 -14.09 14.60 17.63
N TYR A 275 -13.10 14.55 16.73
CA TYR A 275 -11.90 15.38 16.81
C TYR A 275 -12.24 16.88 16.88
N HIS A 276 -13.12 17.36 15.99
CA HIS A 276 -13.49 18.77 15.98
C HIS A 276 -14.25 19.21 17.23
N ILE A 277 -15.05 18.35 17.85
CA ILE A 277 -15.74 18.69 19.11
C ILE A 277 -14.77 18.72 20.28
N LEU A 278 -13.87 17.75 20.39
CA LEU A 278 -12.89 17.68 21.49
C LEU A 278 -11.81 18.77 21.44
N ARG A 279 -11.71 19.49 20.31
CA ARG A 279 -10.76 20.59 20.08
C ARG A 279 -11.39 21.98 20.14
N LYS A 280 -12.71 22.08 20.30
CA LYS A 280 -13.38 23.34 20.67
C LYS A 280 -13.19 23.60 22.16
#